data_AF-A0A7Y4QEA3-F1
#
_entry.id   AF-A0A7Y4QEA3-F1
#
_cell.length_a   1.000
_cell.length_b   1.000
_cell.length_c   1.000
_cell.angle_alpha   90.00
_cell.angle_beta   90.00
_cell.angle_gamma   90.00
#
_symmetry.space_group_name_H-M   'P 1'
#
loop_
_entity.id
_entity.type
_entity.pdbx_description
1 polymer ?
#
loop_
_entity_poly.entity_id
_entity_poly.type
_entity_poly.pdbx_seq_one_letter_code
_entity_poly.pdbx_strand_id
1 'polypeptide(L)'
;MKPLPTLLLSAFLLASCSSAGAITVDDAGEMTGNFSGDVSTVLFIEPSAVKKEFAKFKDTLKAIGRSGKGKRALYEEYVPVIGANGVLGGITELWPKCHSEGHDLGKVIFEKTKDVGVSLRVCRDGCYSGCMHGVLMEAFGGARADVNVDPEQHVDIDLVKSMMDTICKDGTMTAAYSPGDCAHATGHAMMVLADYLVPDAIRYCDGFGDEHMRYYCATGAYMEYVTERDSEDAASGKRALYPCDVGKYPAACARYKMVHVIKRLVQKKSDVAKLLRSCDQLTGKYRTGCYHGAGNGFMSAVYGGALTAMNVCGPATGDERAACIDGLMERMAKYHPDRADDVCDELPLGSADRTMCEAAVGRGMYDMEKDLRLYAL
;
A
#
# COMPACT_ATOMS: atom_id res chain seq x y z
N MET A 1 11.66 -59.03 35.73
CA MET A 1 13.10 -58.95 36.10
C MET A 1 13.92 -59.84 35.19
N LYS A 2 14.58 -59.25 34.18
CA LYS A 2 15.82 -59.66 33.47
C LYS A 2 16.04 -58.65 32.31
N PRO A 3 17.29 -58.43 31.86
CA PRO A 3 17.86 -57.08 31.68
C PRO A 3 17.91 -56.58 30.23
N LEU A 4 18.17 -55.26 30.09
CA LEU A 4 18.60 -54.56 28.88
C LEU A 4 19.89 -55.16 28.28
N PRO A 5 20.11 -54.97 26.97
CA PRO A 5 21.42 -54.78 26.40
C PRO A 5 21.68 -53.32 25.99
N THR A 6 22.86 -52.88 26.39
CA THR A 6 23.61 -51.67 26.12
C THR A 6 23.73 -51.38 24.62
N LEU A 7 23.49 -50.14 24.20
CA LEU A 7 23.86 -49.65 22.88
C LEU A 7 24.73 -48.40 22.99
N LEU A 8 25.81 -48.44 22.21
CA LEU A 8 27.01 -47.63 22.25
C LEU A 8 26.75 -46.12 22.13
N LEU A 9 27.50 -45.37 22.95
CA LEU A 9 27.85 -43.97 22.72
C LEU A 9 28.67 -43.87 21.41
N SER A 10 28.14 -43.14 20.43
CA SER A 10 28.94 -42.57 19.35
C SER A 10 29.02 -41.06 19.59
N ALA A 11 30.23 -40.61 19.95
CA ALA A 11 30.58 -39.21 20.05
C ALA A 11 30.48 -38.55 18.67
N PHE A 12 29.56 -37.59 18.53
CA PHE A 12 29.56 -36.66 17.40
C PHE A 12 30.07 -35.31 17.88
N LEU A 13 30.99 -34.76 17.08
CA LEU A 13 31.74 -33.54 17.31
C LEU A 13 30.79 -32.35 17.60
N LEU A 14 31.08 -31.67 18.72
CA LEU A 14 30.71 -30.27 18.92
C LEU A 14 31.56 -29.42 17.96
N ALA A 15 31.03 -29.17 16.76
CA ALA A 15 31.46 -28.05 15.95
C ALA A 15 30.72 -26.81 16.46
N SER A 16 31.44 -25.98 17.19
CA SER A 16 31.08 -24.62 17.55
C SER A 16 30.91 -23.76 16.30
N CYS A 17 29.66 -23.48 15.92
CA CYS A 17 29.35 -22.31 15.09
C CYS A 17 29.08 -21.13 16.02
N SER A 18 30.15 -20.37 16.28
CA SER A 18 30.05 -19.01 16.81
C SER A 18 29.53 -18.07 15.73
N SER A 19 28.67 -17.14 16.18
CA SER A 19 28.29 -15.86 15.59
C SER A 19 27.61 -15.88 14.21
N ALA A 20 26.29 -16.10 14.20
CA ALA A 20 25.40 -15.29 13.37
C ALA A 20 25.17 -13.98 14.12
N GLY A 21 25.59 -12.85 13.55
CA GLY A 21 25.35 -11.53 14.13
C GLY A 21 23.85 -11.29 14.22
N ALA A 22 23.34 -11.12 15.44
CA ALA A 22 22.06 -10.46 15.63
C ALA A 22 22.20 -9.03 15.11
N ILE A 23 21.28 -8.59 14.25
CA ILE A 23 21.17 -7.19 13.83
C ILE A 23 20.97 -6.38 15.10
N THR A 24 21.90 -5.48 15.41
CA THR A 24 21.82 -4.66 16.63
C THR A 24 21.11 -3.34 16.31
N VAL A 25 20.70 -2.61 17.36
CA VAL A 25 20.09 -1.27 17.22
C VAL A 25 21.05 -0.28 16.51
N ASP A 26 22.35 -0.58 16.45
CA ASP A 26 23.33 0.22 15.71
C ASP A 26 23.23 0.03 14.18
N ASP A 27 22.77 -1.14 13.69
CA ASP A 27 22.53 -1.41 12.27
C ASP A 27 21.29 -0.66 11.73
N ALA A 28 20.35 -0.30 12.61
CA ALA A 28 19.25 0.62 12.28
C ALA A 28 19.75 2.04 11.96
N GLY A 29 20.96 2.40 12.43
CA GLY A 29 21.67 3.62 12.06
C GLY A 29 22.21 3.59 10.62
N GLU A 30 22.51 2.41 10.06
CA GLU A 30 22.91 2.29 8.65
C GLU A 30 21.72 2.45 7.69
N MET A 31 20.49 2.11 8.13
CA MET A 31 19.27 2.41 7.34
C MET A 31 18.95 3.90 7.23
N THR A 32 19.59 4.75 8.04
CA THR A 32 19.46 6.22 8.03
C THR A 32 20.76 6.93 7.61
N GLY A 33 21.69 6.18 6.98
CA GLY A 33 23.04 6.60 6.67
C GLY A 33 23.15 8.00 6.04
N ASN A 34 23.86 8.89 6.73
CA ASN A 34 24.20 10.22 6.25
C ASN A 34 25.38 10.14 5.28
N PHE A 35 25.11 9.79 4.02
CA PHE A 35 26.12 9.76 2.95
C PHE A 35 26.13 11.05 2.13
N SER A 36 27.27 11.75 2.18
CA SER A 36 27.62 12.93 1.39
C SER A 36 28.16 12.59 -0.02
N GLY A 37 27.78 11.43 -0.57
CA GLY A 37 28.13 10.99 -1.93
C GLY A 37 26.91 10.89 -2.83
N ASP A 38 27.04 11.30 -4.09
CA ASP A 38 25.98 11.32 -5.11
C ASP A 38 25.62 9.92 -5.63
N VAL A 39 25.22 9.01 -4.73
CA VAL A 39 24.78 7.64 -5.07
C VAL A 39 23.51 7.67 -5.94
N SER A 40 22.82 8.81 -6.02
CA SER A 40 21.73 9.03 -6.96
C SER A 40 22.17 8.91 -8.42
N THR A 41 23.45 9.14 -8.74
CA THR A 41 23.96 8.94 -10.11
C THR A 41 24.11 7.48 -10.54
N VAL A 42 24.15 6.52 -9.61
CA VAL A 42 24.48 5.11 -9.94
C VAL A 42 23.30 4.39 -10.61
N LEU A 43 22.06 4.80 -10.32
CA LEU A 43 20.86 4.22 -10.90
C LEU A 43 20.19 5.11 -11.95
N PHE A 44 20.84 6.21 -12.34
CA PHE A 44 20.36 7.10 -13.39
C PHE A 44 21.19 6.95 -14.65
N ILE A 45 20.52 6.71 -15.76
CA ILE A 45 21.16 6.66 -17.07
C ILE A 45 20.51 7.68 -17.99
N GLU A 46 21.34 8.42 -18.72
CA GLU A 46 20.90 9.44 -19.66
C GLU A 46 20.02 8.83 -20.76
N PRO A 47 18.74 9.25 -20.90
CA PRO A 47 17.80 8.62 -21.84
C PRO A 47 18.28 8.62 -23.29
N SER A 48 19.08 9.63 -23.66
CA SER A 48 19.62 9.76 -25.02
C SER A 48 20.57 8.62 -25.41
N ALA A 49 21.24 8.00 -24.43
CA ALA A 49 22.22 6.94 -24.64
C ALA A 49 21.60 5.53 -24.80
N VAL A 50 20.34 5.35 -24.40
CA VAL A 50 19.72 4.02 -24.23
C VAL A 50 18.37 3.87 -24.93
N LYS A 51 18.13 4.66 -25.99
CA LYS A 51 16.83 4.71 -26.67
C LYS A 51 16.34 3.35 -27.20
N LYS A 52 17.27 2.52 -27.69
CA LYS A 52 16.94 1.21 -28.27
C LYS A 52 16.54 0.22 -27.19
N GLU A 53 17.29 0.20 -26.09
CA GLU A 53 17.07 -0.64 -24.93
C GLU A 53 15.77 -0.24 -24.23
N PHE A 54 15.50 1.06 -24.12
CA PHE A 54 14.25 1.60 -23.59
C PHE A 54 13.03 1.17 -24.44
N ALA A 55 13.13 1.21 -25.78
CA ALA A 55 12.06 0.72 -26.64
C ALA A 55 11.81 -0.78 -26.44
N LYS A 56 12.88 -1.58 -26.39
CA LYS A 56 12.80 -3.03 -26.13
C LYS A 56 12.18 -3.34 -24.77
N PHE A 57 12.56 -2.58 -23.73
CA PHE A 57 11.96 -2.67 -22.40
C PHE A 57 10.44 -2.47 -22.46
N LYS A 58 9.98 -1.38 -23.08
CA LYS A 58 8.54 -1.08 -23.19
C LYS A 58 7.78 -2.15 -23.95
N ASP A 59 8.32 -2.65 -25.05
CA ASP A 59 7.68 -3.72 -25.82
C ASP A 59 7.53 -5.00 -24.99
N THR A 60 8.57 -5.35 -24.23
CA THR A 60 8.57 -6.51 -23.33
C THR A 60 7.59 -6.31 -22.17
N LEU A 61 7.62 -5.15 -21.51
CA LEU A 61 6.71 -4.81 -20.42
C LEU A 61 5.24 -4.81 -20.88
N LYS A 62 4.97 -4.27 -22.08
CA LYS A 62 3.65 -4.30 -22.70
C LYS A 62 3.18 -5.73 -22.98
N ALA A 63 4.08 -6.61 -23.41
CA ALA A 63 3.78 -8.02 -23.65
C ALA A 63 3.47 -8.79 -22.36
N ILE A 64 4.18 -8.51 -21.26
CA ILE A 64 3.85 -9.03 -19.92
C ILE A 64 2.47 -8.53 -19.50
N GLY A 65 2.17 -7.27 -19.79
CA GLY A 65 0.90 -6.64 -19.47
C GLY A 65 0.78 -6.28 -17.99
N ARG A 66 -0.29 -5.56 -17.66
CA ARG A 66 -0.46 -4.92 -16.35
C ARG A 66 -0.54 -5.94 -15.20
N SER A 67 -1.33 -7.00 -15.40
CA SER A 67 -1.54 -8.09 -14.44
C SER A 67 -0.56 -9.26 -14.64
N GLY A 68 0.43 -9.13 -15.53
CA GLY A 68 1.41 -10.18 -15.78
C GLY A 68 2.39 -10.35 -14.63
N LYS A 69 2.81 -11.60 -14.41
CA LYS A 69 3.93 -11.95 -13.52
C LYS A 69 5.27 -11.69 -14.23
N GLY A 70 6.34 -11.51 -13.46
CA GLY A 70 7.71 -11.35 -14.01
C GLY A 70 8.15 -9.90 -14.26
N LYS A 71 7.37 -8.90 -13.83
CA LYS A 71 7.77 -7.48 -13.91
C LYS A 71 9.04 -7.21 -13.10
N ARG A 72 9.14 -7.71 -11.86
CA ARG A 72 10.36 -7.61 -11.04
C ARG A 72 11.61 -8.10 -11.79
N ALA A 73 11.59 -9.33 -12.30
CA ALA A 73 12.72 -9.89 -13.06
C ALA A 73 13.08 -9.04 -14.29
N LEU A 74 12.09 -8.51 -15.01
CA LEU A 74 12.35 -7.58 -16.12
C LEU A 74 13.02 -6.29 -15.61
N TYR A 75 12.60 -5.76 -14.47
CA TYR A 75 13.19 -4.54 -13.91
C TYR A 75 14.61 -4.80 -13.41
N GLU A 76 14.88 -5.96 -12.82
CA GLU A 76 16.24 -6.37 -12.42
C GLU A 76 17.20 -6.42 -13.61
N GLU A 77 16.73 -6.93 -14.75
CA GLU A 77 17.48 -6.96 -16.02
C GLU A 77 17.73 -5.55 -16.56
N TYR A 78 16.72 -4.68 -16.52
CA TYR A 78 16.77 -3.39 -17.22
C TYR A 78 17.26 -2.21 -16.39
N VAL A 79 17.15 -2.22 -15.06
CA VAL A 79 17.68 -1.13 -14.22
C VAL A 79 19.17 -0.86 -14.48
N PRO A 80 20.07 -1.86 -14.59
CA PRO A 80 21.47 -1.63 -14.95
C PRO A 80 21.68 -1.10 -16.38
N VAL A 81 20.71 -1.30 -17.27
CA VAL A 81 20.83 -0.99 -18.71
C VAL A 81 20.28 0.38 -19.04
N ILE A 82 19.12 0.75 -18.49
CA ILE A 82 18.42 2.00 -18.80
C ILE A 82 18.20 2.90 -17.58
N GLY A 83 18.72 2.51 -16.42
CA GLY A 83 18.52 3.20 -15.15
C GLY A 83 17.13 2.97 -14.57
N ALA A 84 17.00 3.22 -13.26
CA ALA A 84 15.71 3.25 -12.58
C ALA A 84 14.79 4.34 -13.17
N ASN A 85 15.35 5.46 -13.60
CA ASN A 85 14.64 6.53 -14.31
C ASN A 85 14.08 6.06 -15.67
N GLY A 86 14.84 5.27 -16.43
CA GLY A 86 14.37 4.68 -17.69
C GLY A 86 13.27 3.64 -17.45
N VAL A 87 13.41 2.77 -16.45
CA VAL A 87 12.36 1.81 -16.09
C VAL A 87 11.08 2.54 -15.66
N LEU A 88 11.18 3.51 -14.73
CA LEU A 88 10.04 4.31 -14.29
C LEU A 88 9.38 5.07 -15.45
N GLY A 89 10.18 5.68 -16.33
CA GLY A 89 9.68 6.37 -17.52
C GLY A 89 8.89 5.44 -18.44
N GLY A 90 9.41 4.23 -18.70
CA GLY A 90 8.72 3.25 -19.54
C GLY A 90 7.42 2.73 -18.92
N ILE A 91 7.40 2.51 -17.60
CA ILE A 91 6.17 2.16 -16.86
C ILE A 91 5.14 3.28 -17.00
N THR A 92 5.55 4.54 -16.76
CA THR A 92 4.65 5.69 -16.73
C THR A 92 4.09 6.03 -18.11
N GLU A 93 4.89 5.86 -19.18
CA GLU A 93 4.44 6.00 -20.56
C GLU A 93 3.36 4.98 -20.94
N LEU A 94 3.50 3.74 -20.50
CA LEU A 94 2.50 2.69 -20.78
C LEU A 94 1.26 2.87 -19.90
N TRP A 95 1.47 3.21 -18.61
CA TRP A 95 0.43 3.27 -17.60
C TRP A 95 0.63 4.50 -16.70
N PRO A 96 0.05 5.66 -17.05
CA PRO A 96 0.20 6.88 -16.24
C PRO A 96 -0.28 6.74 -14.77
N LYS A 97 -1.10 5.71 -14.47
CA LYS A 97 -1.61 5.40 -13.12
C LYS A 97 -0.92 4.17 -12.50
N CYS A 98 0.39 4.05 -12.68
CA CYS A 98 1.19 2.82 -12.49
C CYS A 98 1.45 2.35 -11.05
N HIS A 99 0.55 2.60 -10.10
CA HIS A 99 0.84 2.40 -8.67
C HIS A 99 1.39 1.00 -8.34
N SER A 100 0.67 -0.07 -8.69
CA SER A 100 1.09 -1.44 -8.45
C SER A 100 2.37 -1.82 -9.21
N GLU A 101 2.57 -1.24 -10.39
CA GLU A 101 3.77 -1.51 -11.20
C GLU A 101 5.02 -0.84 -10.64
N GLY A 102 4.86 0.26 -9.91
CA GLY A 102 5.93 0.93 -9.18
C GLY A 102 6.47 0.09 -8.02
N HIS A 103 5.65 -0.75 -7.38
CA HIS A 103 6.06 -1.58 -6.24
C HIS A 103 7.27 -2.45 -6.58
N ASP A 104 7.23 -3.17 -7.71
CA ASP A 104 8.35 -4.03 -8.12
C ASP A 104 9.61 -3.23 -8.43
N LEU A 105 9.50 -2.02 -8.99
CA LEU A 105 10.66 -1.16 -9.24
C LEU A 105 11.31 -0.72 -7.92
N GLY A 106 10.50 -0.34 -6.92
CA GLY A 106 10.97 0.02 -5.60
C GLY A 106 11.79 -1.08 -4.93
N LYS A 107 11.31 -2.33 -5.02
CA LYS A 107 12.03 -3.50 -4.49
C LYS A 107 13.40 -3.66 -5.15
N VAL A 108 13.46 -3.58 -6.48
CA VAL A 108 14.71 -3.67 -7.23
C VAL A 108 15.68 -2.54 -6.90
N ILE A 109 15.18 -1.31 -6.71
CA ILE A 109 16.01 -0.17 -6.30
C ILE A 109 16.60 -0.45 -4.91
N PHE A 110 15.78 -0.82 -3.93
CA PHE A 110 16.26 -1.10 -2.58
C PHE A 110 17.23 -2.28 -2.55
N GLU A 111 16.98 -3.33 -3.33
CA GLU A 111 17.90 -4.46 -3.42
C GLU A 111 19.30 -4.04 -3.90
N LYS A 112 19.38 -3.04 -4.78
CA LYS A 112 20.66 -2.51 -5.29
C LYS A 112 21.30 -1.50 -4.35
N THR A 113 20.53 -0.68 -3.66
CA THR A 113 21.09 0.38 -2.80
C THR A 113 21.32 -0.08 -1.37
N LYS A 114 20.50 -1.01 -0.87
CA LYS A 114 20.41 -1.44 0.54
C LYS A 114 20.26 -0.27 1.52
N ASP A 115 19.79 0.87 1.02
CA ASP A 115 19.67 2.13 1.74
C ASP A 115 18.33 2.76 1.38
N VAL A 116 17.46 2.90 2.39
CA VAL A 116 16.11 3.43 2.25
C VAL A 116 16.17 4.88 1.74
N GLY A 117 16.99 5.73 2.36
CA GLY A 117 17.10 7.14 1.98
C GLY A 117 17.52 7.34 0.53
N VAL A 118 18.51 6.58 0.05
CA VAL A 118 18.93 6.58 -1.36
C VAL A 118 17.79 6.09 -2.25
N SER A 119 17.15 4.97 -1.92
CA SER A 119 16.04 4.45 -2.73
C SER A 119 14.89 5.44 -2.85
N LEU A 120 14.53 6.13 -1.77
CA LEU A 120 13.46 7.11 -1.74
C LEU A 120 13.76 8.32 -2.64
N ARG A 121 15.03 8.77 -2.67
CA ARG A 121 15.47 9.85 -3.58
C ARG A 121 15.40 9.43 -5.04
N VAL A 122 15.67 8.16 -5.34
CA VAL A 122 15.54 7.60 -6.71
C VAL A 122 14.05 7.50 -7.08
N CYS A 123 13.21 7.02 -6.18
CA CYS A 123 11.78 6.80 -6.42
C CYS A 123 11.00 8.11 -6.61
N ARG A 124 11.19 9.09 -5.70
CA ARG A 124 10.29 10.26 -5.56
C ARG A 124 8.81 9.83 -5.57
N ASP A 125 7.88 10.72 -5.94
CA ASP A 125 6.47 10.35 -6.13
C ASP A 125 6.19 9.48 -7.38
N GLY A 126 7.20 8.71 -7.84
CA GLY A 126 7.10 7.82 -8.99
C GLY A 126 5.95 6.82 -8.84
N CYS A 127 5.08 6.80 -9.84
CA CYS A 127 3.85 6.00 -9.85
C CYS A 127 2.93 6.27 -8.65
N TYR A 128 2.78 7.54 -8.25
CA TYR A 128 1.96 7.95 -7.12
C TYR A 128 2.33 7.20 -5.83
N SER A 129 3.58 7.39 -5.41
CA SER A 129 4.23 6.70 -4.28
C SER A 129 4.44 5.19 -4.43
N GLY A 130 3.99 4.56 -5.53
CA GLY A 130 4.13 3.11 -5.71
C GLY A 130 5.59 2.63 -5.64
N CYS A 131 6.53 3.40 -6.18
CA CYS A 131 7.95 3.08 -6.06
C CYS A 131 8.41 3.04 -4.60
N MET A 132 8.05 4.04 -3.79
CA MET A 132 8.37 4.09 -2.36
C MET A 132 7.76 2.92 -1.58
N HIS A 133 6.53 2.50 -1.91
CA HIS A 133 5.92 1.33 -1.26
C HIS A 133 6.78 0.08 -1.47
N GLY A 134 7.26 -0.14 -2.69
CA GLY A 134 8.18 -1.22 -3.01
C GLY A 134 9.46 -1.22 -2.19
N VAL A 135 10.04 -0.03 -1.98
CA VAL A 135 11.24 0.14 -1.14
C VAL A 135 10.98 -0.34 0.28
N LEU A 136 9.89 0.11 0.91
CA LEU A 136 9.57 -0.28 2.29
C LEU A 136 9.13 -1.74 2.40
N MET A 137 8.44 -2.28 1.39
CA MET A 137 8.14 -3.71 1.29
C MET A 137 9.42 -4.55 1.28
N GLU A 138 10.43 -4.16 0.51
CA GLU A 138 11.71 -4.90 0.46
C GLU A 138 12.56 -4.68 1.72
N ALA A 139 12.59 -3.45 2.24
CA ALA A 139 13.36 -3.11 3.44
C ALA A 139 12.85 -3.83 4.69
N PHE A 140 11.54 -3.92 4.86
CA PHE A 140 10.93 -4.61 6.00
C PHE A 140 10.67 -6.10 5.73
N GLY A 141 10.41 -6.47 4.47
CA GLY A 141 10.07 -7.83 4.06
C GLY A 141 11.24 -8.69 3.58
N GLY A 142 12.46 -8.14 3.60
CA GLY A 142 13.70 -8.65 2.97
C GLY A 142 14.22 -10.02 3.38
N ALA A 143 13.37 -10.96 3.83
CA ALA A 143 13.74 -12.35 4.08
C ALA A 143 12.71 -13.39 3.57
N ARG A 144 11.72 -13.03 2.73
CA ARG A 144 10.70 -14.04 2.30
C ARG A 144 10.37 -14.16 0.82
N ALA A 145 10.70 -13.18 -0.03
CA ALA A 145 10.12 -13.17 -1.38
C ALA A 145 10.91 -13.96 -2.44
N ASP A 146 12.24 -13.97 -2.47
CA ASP A 146 12.98 -14.41 -3.68
C ASP A 146 14.28 -15.22 -3.48
N VAL A 147 14.51 -15.87 -2.34
CA VAL A 147 15.64 -16.81 -2.21
C VAL A 147 15.26 -17.97 -1.31
N ASN A 148 15.96 -19.10 -1.45
CA ASN A 148 16.02 -20.19 -0.46
C ASN A 148 16.59 -19.67 0.88
N VAL A 149 15.92 -18.69 1.50
CA VAL A 149 16.18 -18.21 2.83
C VAL A 149 15.60 -19.25 3.76
N ASP A 150 16.41 -19.68 4.71
CA ASP A 150 16.00 -20.62 5.75
C ASP A 150 14.67 -20.15 6.35
N PRO A 151 13.61 -20.99 6.38
CA PRO A 151 12.37 -20.65 7.03
C PRO A 151 12.55 -20.19 8.48
N GLU A 152 13.67 -20.48 9.14
CA GLU A 152 14.02 -20.01 10.49
C GLU A 152 14.59 -18.58 10.56
N GLN A 153 15.00 -17.96 9.44
CA GLN A 153 15.37 -16.53 9.41
C GLN A 153 14.11 -15.66 9.34
N HIS A 154 13.41 -15.61 10.47
CA HIS A 154 12.30 -14.68 10.66
C HIS A 154 12.83 -13.25 10.81
N VAL A 155 12.26 -12.31 10.07
CA VAL A 155 12.39 -10.88 10.38
C VAL A 155 11.86 -10.68 11.81
N ASP A 156 12.68 -10.08 12.67
CA ASP A 156 12.22 -9.69 14.01
C ASP A 156 11.19 -8.57 13.87
N ILE A 157 9.92 -8.95 14.05
CA ILE A 157 8.81 -8.02 13.90
C ILE A 157 8.82 -6.91 14.95
N ASP A 158 9.37 -7.17 16.14
CA ASP A 158 9.46 -6.15 17.18
C ASP A 158 10.57 -5.13 16.86
N LEU A 159 11.66 -5.58 16.25
CA LEU A 159 12.66 -4.67 15.67
C LEU A 159 12.03 -3.80 14.59
N VAL A 160 11.32 -4.37 13.62
CA VAL A 160 10.64 -3.60 12.56
C VAL A 160 9.68 -2.58 13.16
N LYS A 161 8.82 -3.00 14.10
CA LYS A 161 7.88 -2.11 14.81
C LYS A 161 8.58 -0.94 15.50
N SER A 162 9.75 -1.17 16.10
CA SER A 162 10.52 -0.12 16.76
C SER A 162 11.09 0.94 15.79
N MET A 163 11.26 0.58 14.52
CA MET A 163 11.85 1.45 13.49
C MET A 163 10.80 2.22 12.66
N MET A 164 9.55 1.71 12.59
CA MET A 164 8.48 2.27 11.77
C MET A 164 8.26 3.78 11.99
N ASP A 165 8.12 4.19 13.25
CA ASP A 165 7.88 5.59 13.63
C ASP A 165 9.05 6.49 13.22
N THR A 166 10.28 6.02 13.45
CA THR A 166 11.52 6.74 13.12
C THR A 166 11.65 6.95 11.61
N ILE A 167 11.44 5.91 10.82
CA ILE A 167 11.56 5.97 9.35
C ILE A 167 10.51 6.92 8.76
N CYS A 168 9.27 6.87 9.21
CA CYS A 168 8.21 7.72 8.67
C CYS A 168 8.28 9.19 9.13
N LYS A 169 9.08 9.48 10.16
CA LYS A 169 9.36 10.83 10.65
C LYS A 169 10.74 11.36 10.21
N ASP A 170 11.55 10.53 9.55
CA ASP A 170 12.87 10.91 9.07
C ASP A 170 12.79 12.09 8.08
N GLY A 171 13.80 12.96 8.10
CA GLY A 171 13.86 14.13 7.23
C GLY A 171 13.92 13.77 5.74
N THR A 172 14.55 12.66 5.37
CA THR A 172 14.62 12.19 3.99
C THR A 172 13.25 11.69 3.50
N MET A 173 12.51 10.99 4.36
CA MET A 173 11.15 10.52 4.06
C MET A 173 10.19 11.70 3.93
N THR A 174 10.17 12.59 4.92
CA THR A 174 9.23 13.72 4.98
C THR A 174 9.51 14.80 3.94
N ALA A 175 10.71 14.84 3.37
CA ALA A 175 11.04 15.72 2.24
C ALA A 175 10.31 15.35 0.94
N ALA A 176 9.84 14.10 0.80
CA ALA A 176 9.23 13.61 -0.44
C ALA A 176 7.81 13.03 -0.25
N TYR A 177 7.45 12.60 0.96
CA TYR A 177 6.17 11.93 1.22
C TYR A 177 5.57 12.40 2.54
N SER A 178 4.25 12.34 2.66
CA SER A 178 3.60 12.56 3.97
C SER A 178 3.86 11.38 4.91
N PRO A 179 3.88 11.60 6.24
CA PRO A 179 3.98 10.51 7.21
C PRO A 179 2.89 9.44 7.03
N GLY A 180 1.67 9.85 6.67
CA GLY A 180 0.57 8.93 6.39
C GLY A 180 0.81 8.05 5.16
N ASP A 181 1.44 8.59 4.11
CA ASP A 181 1.81 7.82 2.91
C ASP A 181 2.89 6.77 3.24
N CYS A 182 3.90 7.16 4.04
CA CYS A 182 4.89 6.21 4.56
C CYS A 182 4.25 5.12 5.45
N ALA A 183 3.33 5.50 6.34
CA ALA A 183 2.63 4.55 7.19
C ALA A 183 1.80 3.57 6.35
N HIS A 184 1.09 4.06 5.32
CA HIS A 184 0.39 3.23 4.35
C HIS A 184 1.33 2.24 3.64
N ALA A 185 2.46 2.72 3.11
CA ALA A 185 3.48 1.88 2.49
C ALA A 185 3.99 0.78 3.45
N THR A 186 4.23 1.12 4.71
CA THR A 186 4.61 0.18 5.78
C THR A 186 3.53 -0.88 5.99
N GLY A 187 2.25 -0.51 5.90
CA GLY A 187 1.12 -1.43 5.96
C GLY A 187 1.18 -2.58 4.96
N HIS A 188 1.61 -2.31 3.72
CA HIS A 188 1.83 -3.37 2.72
C HIS A 188 2.83 -4.42 3.23
N ALA A 189 3.98 -3.96 3.74
CA ALA A 189 4.99 -4.84 4.30
C ALA A 189 4.46 -5.65 5.49
N MET A 190 3.66 -5.03 6.37
CA MET A 190 3.08 -5.72 7.53
C MET A 190 2.15 -6.86 7.13
N MET A 191 1.37 -6.69 6.06
CA MET A 191 0.51 -7.77 5.55
C MET A 191 1.32 -8.95 4.99
N VAL A 192 2.41 -8.67 4.28
CA VAL A 192 3.32 -9.71 3.77
C VAL A 192 4.02 -10.44 4.92
N LEU A 193 4.53 -9.72 5.92
CA LEU A 193 5.19 -10.30 7.09
C LEU A 193 4.25 -11.17 7.93
N ALA A 194 2.97 -10.78 8.00
CA ALA A 194 1.91 -11.53 8.66
C ALA A 194 1.39 -12.74 7.86
N ASP A 195 1.98 -13.06 6.71
CA ASP A 195 1.52 -14.13 5.82
C ASP A 195 0.02 -14.00 5.48
N TYR A 196 -0.40 -12.77 5.18
CA TYR A 196 -1.79 -12.42 4.86
C TYR A 196 -2.81 -12.69 6.00
N LEU A 197 -2.35 -12.91 7.24
CA LEU A 197 -3.21 -12.97 8.41
C LEU A 197 -3.60 -11.54 8.85
N VAL A 198 -4.82 -11.13 8.46
CA VAL A 198 -5.35 -9.78 8.75
C VAL A 198 -5.21 -9.36 10.22
N PRO A 199 -5.59 -10.18 11.23
CA PRO A 199 -5.45 -9.76 12.62
C PRO A 199 -4.01 -9.43 13.02
N ASP A 200 -3.04 -10.18 12.51
CA ASP A 200 -1.62 -9.99 12.84
C ASP A 200 -1.04 -8.76 12.14
N ALA A 201 -1.32 -8.58 10.85
CA ALA A 201 -0.89 -7.40 10.11
C ALA A 201 -1.40 -6.10 10.74
N ILE A 202 -2.66 -6.08 11.15
CA ILE A 202 -3.27 -4.90 11.79
C ILE A 202 -2.69 -4.66 13.19
N ARG A 203 -2.33 -5.72 13.93
CA ARG A 203 -1.61 -5.61 15.21
C ARG A 203 -0.18 -5.10 15.03
N TYR A 204 0.49 -5.43 13.93
CA TYR A 204 1.82 -4.89 13.64
C TYR A 204 1.78 -3.37 13.43
N CYS A 205 0.69 -2.84 12.87
CA CYS A 205 0.48 -1.40 12.75
C CYS A 205 0.46 -0.66 14.11
N ASP A 206 0.19 -1.33 15.23
CA ASP A 206 0.27 -0.73 16.56
C ASP A 206 1.71 -0.31 16.95
N GLY A 207 2.72 -0.68 16.15
CA GLY A 207 4.09 -0.17 16.25
C GLY A 207 4.21 1.35 16.03
N PHE A 208 3.27 1.96 15.30
CA PHE A 208 3.22 3.42 15.21
C PHE A 208 2.73 4.03 16.54
N GLY A 209 3.35 5.12 16.98
CA GLY A 209 2.92 5.85 18.18
C GLY A 209 1.66 6.69 17.95
N ASP A 210 1.50 7.19 16.73
CA ASP A 210 0.47 8.11 16.29
C ASP A 210 -0.79 7.39 15.74
N GLU A 211 -1.99 7.88 16.07
CA GLU A 211 -3.24 7.22 15.70
C GLU A 211 -3.50 7.27 14.18
N HIS A 212 -3.16 8.37 13.52
CA HIS A 212 -3.30 8.52 12.06
C HIS A 212 -2.33 7.61 11.32
N MET A 213 -1.08 7.50 11.79
CA MET A 213 -0.14 6.54 11.21
C MET A 213 -0.62 5.09 11.38
N ARG A 214 -1.19 4.72 12.54
CA ARG A 214 -1.81 3.39 12.72
C ARG A 214 -2.95 3.16 11.73
N TYR A 215 -3.83 4.15 11.58
CA TYR A 215 -4.94 4.10 10.62
C TYR A 215 -4.43 3.92 9.19
N TYR A 216 -3.45 4.72 8.76
CA TYR A 216 -2.92 4.62 7.40
C TYR A 216 -2.11 3.35 7.17
N CYS A 217 -1.36 2.85 8.16
CA CYS A 217 -0.80 1.51 8.11
C CYS A 217 -1.86 0.44 7.87
N ALA A 218 -2.99 0.49 8.60
CA ALA A 218 -4.10 -0.41 8.34
C ALA A 218 -4.65 -0.27 6.91
N THR A 219 -4.71 0.95 6.34
CA THR A 219 -5.13 1.13 4.94
C THR A 219 -4.23 0.39 3.95
N GLY A 220 -2.90 0.43 4.13
CA GLY A 220 -1.97 -0.31 3.26
C GLY A 220 -2.05 -1.81 3.45
N ALA A 221 -2.15 -2.26 4.70
CA ALA A 221 -2.30 -3.67 5.03
C ALA A 221 -3.57 -4.27 4.38
N TYR A 222 -4.70 -3.58 4.49
CA TYR A 222 -5.94 -4.00 3.84
C TYR A 222 -5.89 -3.91 2.32
N MET A 223 -5.22 -2.90 1.75
CA MET A 223 -5.03 -2.81 0.30
C MET A 223 -4.29 -4.04 -0.23
N GLU A 224 -3.18 -4.41 0.42
CA GLU A 224 -2.40 -5.61 0.06
C GLU A 224 -3.26 -6.87 0.14
N TYR A 225 -3.95 -7.07 1.27
CA TYR A 225 -4.82 -8.24 1.45
C TYR A 225 -5.92 -8.32 0.40
N VAL A 226 -6.66 -7.22 0.18
CA VAL A 226 -7.78 -7.21 -0.78
C VAL A 226 -7.27 -7.45 -2.19
N THR A 227 -6.13 -6.86 -2.56
CA THR A 227 -5.54 -7.04 -3.91
C THR A 227 -5.24 -8.52 -4.19
N GLU A 228 -4.68 -9.22 -3.20
CA GLU A 228 -4.22 -10.60 -3.37
C GLU A 228 -5.29 -11.65 -3.08
N ARG A 229 -6.17 -11.41 -2.09
CA ARG A 229 -7.06 -12.44 -1.53
C ARG A 229 -8.54 -12.26 -1.85
N ASP A 230 -8.97 -11.13 -2.41
CA ASP A 230 -10.41 -10.88 -2.66
C ASP A 230 -11.04 -11.91 -3.62
N SER A 231 -10.29 -12.40 -4.61
CA SER A 231 -10.78 -13.42 -5.54
C SER A 231 -10.97 -14.77 -4.85
N GLU A 232 -10.03 -15.18 -4.00
CA GLU A 232 -10.08 -16.39 -3.17
C GLU A 232 -11.22 -16.32 -2.15
N ASP A 233 -11.37 -15.18 -1.47
CA ASP A 233 -12.45 -14.93 -0.52
C ASP A 233 -13.83 -15.05 -1.17
N ALA A 234 -13.98 -14.48 -2.37
CA ALA A 234 -15.22 -14.57 -3.13
C ALA A 234 -15.50 -16.01 -3.58
N ALA A 235 -14.49 -16.74 -4.06
CA ALA A 235 -14.62 -18.14 -4.44
C ALA A 235 -14.97 -19.06 -3.25
N SER A 236 -14.49 -18.72 -2.06
CA SER A 236 -14.72 -19.45 -0.82
C SER A 236 -16.08 -19.11 -0.16
N GLY A 237 -16.91 -18.28 -0.80
CA GLY A 237 -18.24 -17.93 -0.31
C GLY A 237 -18.25 -16.97 0.89
N LYS A 238 -17.14 -16.28 1.18
CA LYS A 238 -17.13 -15.24 2.21
C LYS A 238 -18.06 -14.09 1.82
N ARG A 239 -18.57 -13.36 2.82
CA ARG A 239 -19.43 -12.19 2.61
C ARG A 239 -18.74 -11.15 1.72
N ALA A 240 -19.52 -10.41 0.94
CA ALA A 240 -18.99 -9.47 -0.04
C ALA A 240 -18.06 -8.41 0.57
N LEU A 241 -18.27 -8.01 1.83
CA LEU A 241 -17.45 -7.01 2.53
C LEU A 241 -16.38 -7.61 3.43
N TYR A 242 -16.21 -8.93 3.51
CA TYR A 242 -15.12 -9.51 4.29
C TYR A 242 -13.74 -9.05 3.75
N PRO A 243 -12.76 -8.69 4.60
CA PRO A 243 -12.79 -8.72 6.07
C PRO A 243 -13.28 -7.42 6.73
N CYS A 244 -13.73 -6.45 5.95
CA CYS A 244 -14.08 -5.10 6.39
C CYS A 244 -15.31 -5.03 7.29
N ASP A 245 -16.09 -6.11 7.36
CA ASP A 245 -17.29 -6.25 8.18
C ASP A 245 -17.03 -6.95 9.53
N VAL A 246 -15.78 -7.28 9.82
CA VAL A 246 -15.33 -7.90 11.09
C VAL A 246 -14.02 -7.31 11.62
N GLY A 247 -13.14 -6.79 10.77
CA GLY A 247 -11.83 -6.25 11.15
C GLY A 247 -11.87 -4.87 11.80
N LYS A 248 -10.77 -4.50 12.47
CA LYS A 248 -10.52 -3.15 12.98
C LYS A 248 -10.35 -2.17 11.80
N TYR A 249 -10.64 -0.89 12.00
CA TYR A 249 -10.55 0.15 10.94
C TYR A 249 -11.41 -0.17 9.70
N PRO A 250 -12.75 -0.30 9.84
CA PRO A 250 -13.62 -0.71 8.74
C PRO A 250 -13.57 0.25 7.54
N ALA A 251 -13.41 1.56 7.76
CA ALA A 251 -13.24 2.53 6.68
C ALA A 251 -11.94 2.32 5.89
N ALA A 252 -10.84 1.98 6.58
CA ALA A 252 -9.55 1.68 5.95
C ALA A 252 -9.65 0.45 5.02
N CYS A 253 -10.35 -0.60 5.48
CA CYS A 253 -10.57 -1.79 4.67
C CYS A 253 -11.54 -1.54 3.51
N ALA A 254 -12.71 -0.96 3.80
CA ALA A 254 -13.77 -0.78 2.83
C ALA A 254 -13.35 0.13 1.66
N ARG A 255 -12.43 1.07 1.89
CA ARG A 255 -11.79 1.91 0.87
C ARG A 255 -11.34 1.11 -0.35
N TYR A 256 -10.67 -0.02 -0.14
CA TYR A 256 -10.14 -0.86 -1.23
C TYR A 256 -11.10 -1.97 -1.62
N LYS A 257 -11.76 -2.60 -0.63
CA LYS A 257 -12.71 -3.70 -0.88
C LYS A 257 -13.84 -3.30 -1.80
N MET A 258 -14.34 -2.06 -1.68
CA MET A 258 -15.53 -1.65 -2.40
C MET A 258 -15.33 -1.60 -3.92
N VAL A 259 -14.12 -1.33 -4.42
CA VAL A 259 -13.82 -1.39 -5.87
C VAL A 259 -14.13 -2.79 -6.42
N HIS A 260 -13.80 -3.83 -5.67
CA HIS A 260 -14.05 -5.22 -6.04
C HIS A 260 -15.52 -5.60 -5.91
N VAL A 261 -16.19 -5.13 -4.85
CA VAL A 261 -17.63 -5.35 -4.64
C VAL A 261 -18.44 -4.70 -5.76
N ILE A 262 -18.12 -3.46 -6.14
CA ILE A 262 -18.76 -2.76 -7.26
C ILE A 262 -18.58 -3.56 -8.56
N LYS A 263 -17.35 -3.98 -8.87
CA LYS A 263 -17.05 -4.76 -10.08
C LYS A 263 -17.88 -6.05 -10.18
N ARG A 264 -18.15 -6.70 -9.06
CA ARG A 264 -18.99 -7.91 -9.01
C ARG A 264 -20.48 -7.60 -9.07
N LEU A 265 -20.94 -6.65 -8.27
CA LEU A 265 -22.36 -6.51 -7.93
C LEU A 265 -23.08 -5.40 -8.74
N VAL A 266 -22.36 -4.49 -9.37
CA VAL A 266 -22.94 -3.34 -10.07
C VAL A 266 -22.75 -3.49 -11.58
N GLN A 267 -23.80 -3.94 -12.26
CA GLN A 267 -23.80 -4.10 -13.73
C GLN A 267 -24.55 -2.96 -14.44
N LYS A 268 -25.42 -2.26 -13.72
CA LYS A 268 -26.20 -1.12 -14.22
C LYS A 268 -26.36 -0.07 -13.14
N LYS A 269 -26.66 1.17 -13.54
CA LYS A 269 -26.83 2.33 -12.64
C LYS A 269 -27.84 2.07 -11.50
N SER A 270 -28.89 1.29 -11.73
CA SER A 270 -29.88 0.96 -10.69
C SER A 270 -29.36 0.00 -9.60
N ASP A 271 -28.24 -0.68 -9.82
CA ASP A 271 -27.63 -1.54 -8.80
C ASP A 271 -26.80 -0.73 -7.78
N VAL A 272 -26.39 0.50 -8.09
CA VAL A 272 -25.70 1.41 -7.15
C VAL A 272 -26.54 1.58 -5.88
N ALA A 273 -27.83 1.90 -6.03
CA ALA A 273 -28.72 2.06 -4.89
C ALA A 273 -28.92 0.76 -4.09
N LYS A 274 -28.85 -0.41 -4.72
CA LYS A 274 -28.93 -1.70 -4.01
C LYS A 274 -27.67 -1.97 -3.21
N LEU A 275 -26.49 -1.70 -3.79
CA LEU A 275 -25.21 -1.82 -3.10
C LEU A 275 -25.17 -0.90 -1.87
N LEU A 276 -25.58 0.36 -2.03
CA LEU A 276 -25.60 1.32 -0.92
C LEU A 276 -26.54 0.89 0.20
N ARG A 277 -27.72 0.32 -0.13
CA ARG A 277 -28.63 -0.26 0.87
C ARG A 277 -28.05 -1.49 1.58
N SER A 278 -27.05 -2.17 1.02
CA SER A 278 -26.37 -3.25 1.76
C SER A 278 -25.53 -2.71 2.91
N CYS A 279 -25.05 -1.46 2.85
CA CYS A 279 -24.41 -0.81 3.99
C CYS A 279 -25.36 -0.64 5.18
N ASP A 280 -26.68 -0.52 4.95
CA ASP A 280 -27.70 -0.41 6.00
C ASP A 280 -27.82 -1.65 6.87
N GLN A 281 -27.26 -2.78 6.44
CA GLN A 281 -27.23 -4.02 7.23
C GLN A 281 -26.09 -4.03 8.27
N LEU A 282 -25.18 -3.05 8.20
CA LEU A 282 -24.10 -2.87 9.15
C LEU A 282 -24.49 -1.86 10.23
N THR A 283 -23.72 -1.81 11.31
CA THR A 283 -23.96 -0.88 12.43
C THR A 283 -22.69 -0.14 12.82
N GLY A 284 -22.84 1.06 13.37
CA GLY A 284 -21.73 1.86 13.88
C GLY A 284 -20.67 2.12 12.81
N LYS A 285 -19.39 2.02 13.18
CA LYS A 285 -18.25 2.32 12.28
C LYS A 285 -18.17 1.42 11.06
N TYR A 286 -18.73 0.20 11.11
CA TYR A 286 -18.81 -0.67 9.94
C TYR A 286 -19.72 -0.09 8.86
N ARG A 287 -20.84 0.51 9.25
CA ARG A 287 -21.76 1.19 8.32
C ARG A 287 -21.14 2.46 7.76
N THR A 288 -20.57 3.31 8.61
CA THR A 288 -19.85 4.51 8.19
C THR A 288 -18.68 4.17 7.25
N GLY A 289 -17.91 3.12 7.58
CA GLY A 289 -16.81 2.62 6.75
C GLY A 289 -17.29 2.08 5.41
N CYS A 290 -18.43 1.38 5.36
CA CYS A 290 -19.03 0.93 4.10
C CYS A 290 -19.37 2.10 3.18
N TYR A 291 -19.96 3.19 3.71
CA TYR A 291 -20.24 4.39 2.94
C TYR A 291 -18.97 5.13 2.48
N HIS A 292 -17.95 5.23 3.35
CA HIS A 292 -16.64 5.75 2.96
C HIS A 292 -16.03 4.94 1.80
N GLY A 293 -16.08 3.61 1.90
CA GLY A 293 -15.66 2.71 0.84
C GLY A 293 -16.47 2.88 -0.45
N ALA A 294 -17.80 3.09 -0.35
CA ALA A 294 -18.67 3.37 -1.50
C ALA A 294 -18.26 4.64 -2.24
N GLY A 295 -18.02 5.73 -1.52
CA GLY A 295 -17.46 6.95 -2.10
C GLY A 295 -16.18 6.67 -2.87
N ASN A 296 -15.20 6.03 -2.23
CA ASN A 296 -13.92 5.72 -2.87
C ASN A 296 -14.07 4.83 -4.11
N GLY A 297 -14.88 3.77 -4.01
CA GLY A 297 -15.08 2.79 -5.06
C GLY A 297 -15.75 3.37 -6.31
N PHE A 298 -16.64 4.36 -6.15
CA PHE A 298 -17.30 5.03 -7.28
C PHE A 298 -16.56 6.25 -7.81
N MET A 299 -15.38 6.62 -7.25
CA MET A 299 -14.61 7.79 -7.68
C MET A 299 -14.41 7.85 -9.19
N SER A 300 -14.05 6.74 -9.85
CA SER A 300 -13.84 6.73 -11.30
C SER A 300 -15.12 6.98 -12.11
N ALA A 301 -16.28 6.54 -11.61
CA ALA A 301 -17.57 6.78 -12.25
C ALA A 301 -18.04 8.23 -12.09
N VAL A 302 -17.71 8.88 -10.96
CA VAL A 302 -17.97 10.30 -10.73
C VAL A 302 -17.01 11.17 -11.54
N TYR A 303 -15.71 10.84 -11.53
CA TYR A 303 -14.69 11.49 -12.35
C TYR A 303 -15.09 11.49 -13.83
N GLY A 304 -15.51 10.33 -14.36
CA GLY A 304 -15.93 10.18 -15.75
C GLY A 304 -17.34 10.71 -16.08
N GLY A 305 -18.05 11.30 -15.11
CA GLY A 305 -19.38 11.90 -15.32
C GLY A 305 -20.55 10.91 -15.47
N ALA A 306 -20.33 9.60 -15.29
CA ALA A 306 -21.39 8.59 -15.37
C ALA A 306 -22.35 8.67 -14.16
N LEU A 307 -21.83 9.11 -13.02
CA LEU A 307 -22.54 9.36 -11.77
C LEU A 307 -22.16 10.75 -11.24
N THR A 308 -23.03 11.34 -10.43
CA THR A 308 -22.68 12.51 -9.59
C THR A 308 -22.31 12.06 -8.18
N ALA A 309 -21.64 12.92 -7.41
CA ALA A 309 -21.37 12.66 -5.99
C ALA A 309 -22.67 12.30 -5.23
N MET A 310 -23.78 12.98 -5.54
CA MET A 310 -25.08 12.73 -4.90
C MET A 310 -25.80 11.49 -5.40
N ASN A 311 -25.49 10.96 -6.59
CA ASN A 311 -25.96 9.63 -6.97
C ASN A 311 -25.37 8.53 -6.06
N VAL A 312 -24.18 8.77 -5.48
CA VAL A 312 -23.45 7.81 -4.64
C VAL A 312 -23.69 8.08 -3.15
N CYS A 313 -23.50 9.32 -2.70
CA CYS A 313 -23.52 9.66 -1.28
C CYS A 313 -24.87 10.19 -0.79
N GLY A 314 -25.76 10.62 -1.70
CA GLY A 314 -27.09 11.13 -1.35
C GLY A 314 -27.97 10.15 -0.54
N PRO A 315 -27.90 8.82 -0.74
CA PRO A 315 -28.65 7.87 0.08
C PRO A 315 -28.24 7.80 1.56
N ALA A 316 -27.01 8.21 1.90
CA ALA A 316 -26.54 8.27 3.29
C ALA A 316 -27.01 9.58 3.95
N THR A 317 -26.92 9.67 5.28
CA THR A 317 -27.26 10.90 6.05
C THR A 317 -26.20 11.21 7.10
N GLY A 318 -26.12 12.49 7.52
CA GLY A 318 -25.20 12.93 8.57
C GLY A 318 -23.76 12.49 8.34
N ASP A 319 -23.14 11.91 9.38
CA ASP A 319 -21.78 11.40 9.37
C ASP A 319 -21.51 10.34 8.28
N GLU A 320 -22.50 9.53 7.92
CA GLU A 320 -22.34 8.51 6.88
C GLU A 320 -22.21 9.15 5.49
N ARG A 321 -22.95 10.24 5.24
CA ARG A 321 -22.82 11.01 4.01
C ARG A 321 -21.49 11.76 3.97
N ALA A 322 -21.09 12.37 5.09
CA ALA A 322 -19.80 13.03 5.20
C ALA A 322 -18.65 12.04 4.92
N ALA A 323 -18.70 10.85 5.51
CA ALA A 323 -17.74 9.78 5.28
C ALA A 323 -17.71 9.31 3.81
N CYS A 324 -18.87 9.20 3.15
CA CYS A 324 -18.94 8.87 1.74
C CYS A 324 -18.28 9.94 0.86
N ILE A 325 -18.56 11.22 1.11
CA ILE A 325 -17.96 12.33 0.37
C ILE A 325 -16.45 12.36 0.61
N ASP A 326 -16.00 12.20 1.86
CA ASP A 326 -14.58 12.14 2.20
C ASP A 326 -13.87 11.02 1.41
N GLY A 327 -14.39 9.80 1.47
CA GLY A 327 -13.82 8.65 0.75
C GLY A 327 -13.80 8.83 -0.78
N LEU A 328 -14.80 9.53 -1.34
CA LEU A 328 -14.86 9.89 -2.76
C LEU A 328 -13.72 10.86 -3.14
N MET A 329 -13.49 11.88 -2.32
CA MET A 329 -12.60 12.99 -2.65
C MET A 329 -11.13 12.71 -2.37
N GLU A 330 -10.77 11.93 -1.34
CA GLU A 330 -9.35 11.69 -0.99
C GLU A 330 -8.51 11.23 -2.19
N ARG A 331 -9.05 10.26 -2.95
CA ARG A 331 -8.36 9.71 -4.13
C ARG A 331 -8.49 10.64 -5.34
N MET A 332 -9.61 11.36 -5.45
CA MET A 332 -9.83 12.30 -6.54
C MET A 332 -8.86 13.48 -6.44
N ALA A 333 -8.63 14.04 -5.26
CA ALA A 333 -7.66 15.11 -5.02
C ALA A 333 -6.23 14.71 -5.41
N LYS A 334 -5.79 13.46 -5.12
CA LYS A 334 -4.45 13.01 -5.51
C LYS A 334 -4.30 12.77 -7.02
N TYR A 335 -5.31 12.19 -7.68
CA TYR A 335 -5.17 11.75 -9.07
C TYR A 335 -5.77 12.69 -10.12
N HIS A 336 -6.72 13.52 -9.70
CA HIS A 336 -7.56 14.36 -10.55
C HIS A 336 -7.90 15.69 -9.85
N PRO A 337 -6.89 16.47 -9.42
CA PRO A 337 -7.11 17.68 -8.61
C PRO A 337 -8.08 18.66 -9.27
N ASP A 338 -7.92 18.95 -10.56
CA ASP A 338 -8.80 19.86 -11.30
C ASP A 338 -10.28 19.41 -11.26
N ARG A 339 -10.52 18.10 -11.41
CA ARG A 339 -11.88 17.56 -11.38
C ARG A 339 -12.43 17.49 -9.95
N ALA A 340 -11.57 17.47 -8.95
CA ALA A 340 -11.98 17.38 -7.55
C ALA A 340 -12.76 18.63 -7.14
N ASP A 341 -12.29 19.81 -7.53
CA ASP A 341 -12.96 21.09 -7.27
C ASP A 341 -14.30 21.19 -7.99
N ASP A 342 -14.36 20.82 -9.28
CA ASP A 342 -15.61 20.82 -10.05
C ASP A 342 -16.70 19.94 -9.39
N VAL A 343 -16.32 18.79 -8.84
CA VAL A 343 -17.26 17.89 -8.16
C VAL A 343 -17.81 18.52 -6.89
N CYS A 344 -17.01 19.30 -6.16
CA CYS A 344 -17.49 20.06 -5.01
C CYS A 344 -18.40 21.23 -5.42
N ASP A 345 -18.17 21.85 -6.57
CA ASP A 345 -19.01 22.91 -7.12
C ASP A 345 -20.39 22.44 -7.56
N GLU A 346 -20.55 21.16 -7.90
CA GLU A 346 -21.87 20.54 -8.16
C GLU A 346 -22.74 20.46 -6.90
N LEU A 347 -22.17 20.63 -5.70
CA LEU A 347 -22.90 20.59 -4.43
C LEU A 347 -23.44 21.98 -4.04
N PRO A 348 -24.60 22.07 -3.36
CA PRO A 348 -25.20 23.36 -3.02
C PRO A 348 -24.25 24.23 -2.19
N LEU A 349 -24.11 25.50 -2.60
CA LEU A 349 -23.33 26.51 -1.88
C LEU A 349 -23.79 26.61 -0.42
N GLY A 350 -22.82 26.59 0.51
CA GLY A 350 -23.08 26.66 1.95
C GLY A 350 -23.64 25.39 2.59
N SER A 351 -23.79 24.29 1.84
CA SER A 351 -24.19 23.00 2.41
C SER A 351 -23.03 22.32 3.15
N ALA A 352 -23.36 21.54 4.20
CA ALA A 352 -22.39 20.72 4.91
C ALA A 352 -21.69 19.71 3.97
N ASP A 353 -22.41 19.19 2.97
CA ASP A 353 -21.86 18.28 1.96
C ASP A 353 -20.75 18.96 1.14
N ARG A 354 -20.96 20.22 0.72
CA ARG A 354 -19.94 21.00 0.02
C ARG A 354 -18.74 21.32 0.91
N THR A 355 -18.97 21.74 2.15
CA THR A 355 -17.88 22.00 3.12
C THR A 355 -17.04 20.76 3.36
N MET A 356 -17.66 19.59 3.52
CA MET A 356 -16.93 18.33 3.66
C MET A 356 -16.14 17.99 2.40
N CYS A 357 -16.73 18.19 1.22
CA CYS A 357 -16.06 17.96 -0.07
C CYS A 357 -14.80 18.83 -0.20
N GLU A 358 -14.93 20.14 -0.05
CA GLU A 358 -13.82 21.11 -0.15
C GLU A 358 -12.73 20.80 0.89
N ALA A 359 -13.13 20.46 2.12
CA ALA A 359 -12.18 20.07 3.15
C ALA A 359 -11.43 18.77 2.80
N ALA A 360 -12.12 17.77 2.24
CA ALA A 360 -11.49 16.51 1.80
C ALA A 360 -10.54 16.73 0.61
N VAL A 361 -10.88 17.66 -0.31
CA VAL A 361 -9.99 18.04 -1.41
C VAL A 361 -8.74 18.75 -0.89
N GLY A 362 -8.90 19.73 -0.02
CA GLY A 362 -7.78 20.49 0.53
C GLY A 362 -6.83 19.65 1.39
N ARG A 363 -7.36 18.66 2.11
CA ARG A 363 -6.56 17.73 2.94
C ARG A 363 -5.90 16.62 2.10
N GLY A 364 -6.55 16.18 1.03
CA GLY A 364 -6.03 15.14 0.15
C GLY A 364 -5.95 13.75 0.79
N MET A 365 -5.20 12.86 0.15
CA MET A 365 -4.97 11.49 0.63
C MET A 365 -3.88 11.47 1.70
N TYR A 366 -4.03 10.62 2.72
CA TYR A 366 -3.05 10.44 3.81
C TYR A 366 -2.86 11.65 4.73
N ASP A 367 -3.95 12.37 4.94
CA ASP A 367 -4.04 13.53 5.82
C ASP A 367 -3.87 13.18 7.31
N MET A 368 -2.85 13.76 7.93
CA MET A 368 -2.53 13.57 9.35
C MET A 368 -3.44 14.38 10.30
N GLU A 369 -4.38 15.18 9.78
CA GLU A 369 -5.36 15.94 10.56
C GLU A 369 -6.79 15.40 10.43
N LYS A 370 -6.96 14.27 9.72
CA LYS A 370 -8.27 13.64 9.50
C LYS A 370 -8.97 13.34 10.83
N ASP A 371 -10.27 13.63 10.92
CA ASP A 371 -11.08 13.25 12.08
C ASP A 371 -11.35 11.73 12.10
N LEU A 372 -10.47 10.98 12.76
CA LEU A 372 -10.58 9.53 12.88
C LEU A 372 -11.76 9.08 13.71
N ARG A 373 -12.44 9.97 14.47
CA ARG A 373 -13.66 9.59 15.20
C ARG A 373 -14.76 9.11 14.27
N LEU A 374 -14.73 9.45 12.99
CA LEU A 374 -15.67 8.94 11.99
C LEU A 374 -15.31 7.54 11.48
N TYR A 375 -14.04 7.12 11.61
CA TYR A 375 -13.46 6.03 10.80
C TYR A 375 -12.79 4.90 11.60
N ALA A 376 -12.24 5.22 12.77
CA ALA A 376 -11.58 4.28 13.66
C ALA A 376 -12.55 3.75 14.73
N LEU A 377 -12.34 2.49 15.11
CA LEU A 377 -13.07 1.78 16.18
C LEU A 377 -12.34 1.92 17.50
#